data_AF-A0A846X215-F1
#
_entry.id   AF-A0A846X215-F1
#
_cell.length_a   1.000
_cell.length_b   1.000
_cell.length_c   1.000
_cell.angle_alpha   90.00
_cell.angle_beta   90.00
_cell.angle_gamma   90.00
#
_symmetry.space_group_name_H-M   'P 1'
#
loop_
_entity.id
_entity.type
_entity.pdbx_description
1 polymer ?
#
loop_
_entity_poly.entity_id
_entity_poly.type
_entity_poly.pdbx_seq_one_letter_code
_entity_poly.pdbx_strand_id
1 'polypeptide(L)'
;MPARSAGGCGISEYRLAALSCLPGIDRGVPRPDGLTGQWIGSWVDFTGTAVTVGSLHGDPGVFNNGVGEPVPYGTAVTSGDYRCRPAEEGMYCRSLRHRSAVLMGRAFAAYGCREVPPEWGVGR
;
A
#
# COMPACT_ATOMS: atom_id res chain seq x y z
N MET A 1 -16.97 14.43 11.70
CA MET A 1 -15.56 14.03 11.79
C MET A 1 -15.16 13.56 10.40
N PRO A 2 -14.17 14.14 9.71
CA PRO A 2 -13.79 13.60 8.42
C PRO A 2 -13.28 12.19 8.68
N ALA A 3 -13.88 11.21 8.01
CA ALA A 3 -13.38 9.85 8.03
C ALA A 3 -11.89 9.94 7.71
N ARG A 4 -11.04 9.38 8.58
CA ARG A 4 -9.62 9.23 8.27
C ARG A 4 -9.59 8.29 7.06
N SER A 5 -9.55 8.88 5.87
CA SER A 5 -9.41 8.14 4.64
C SER A 5 -8.15 7.31 4.78
N ALA A 6 -8.28 5.98 4.79
CA ALA A 6 -7.18 5.14 4.37
C ALA A 6 -6.69 5.73 3.04
N GLY A 7 -5.39 5.90 2.90
CA GLY A 7 -4.81 6.54 1.75
C GLY A 7 -5.28 5.97 0.42
N GLY A 8 -5.19 6.78 -0.64
CA GLY A 8 -5.53 6.32 -1.98
C GLY A 8 -4.62 5.17 -2.39
N CYS A 9 -5.18 4.17 -3.07
CA CYS A 9 -4.41 3.12 -3.74
C CYS A 9 -4.52 3.30 -5.26
N GLY A 10 -3.42 3.09 -5.96
CA GLY A 10 -3.34 3.18 -7.42
C GLY A 10 -2.44 2.08 -7.99
N ILE A 11 -2.58 1.79 -9.28
CA ILE A 11 -1.66 0.88 -9.97
C ILE A 11 -0.47 1.70 -10.47
N SER A 12 0.74 1.30 -10.09
CA SER A 12 1.98 1.95 -10.51
C SER A 12 2.64 1.18 -11.64
N GLU A 13 2.67 1.76 -12.83
CA GLU A 13 3.37 1.19 -13.99
C GLU A 13 4.88 1.13 -13.77
N TYR A 14 5.44 2.08 -13.01
CA TYR A 14 6.86 2.12 -12.64
C TYR A 14 7.28 1.02 -11.67
N ARG A 15 6.32 0.37 -10.98
CA ARG A 15 6.54 -0.70 -10.01
C ARG A 15 5.95 -2.02 -10.49
N LEU A 16 6.15 -2.36 -11.76
CA LEU A 16 5.69 -3.65 -12.34
C LEU A 16 4.16 -3.84 -12.23
N ALA A 17 3.39 -2.77 -12.39
CA ALA A 17 1.93 -2.77 -12.19
C ALA A 17 1.52 -3.24 -10.77
N ALA A 18 2.36 -2.96 -9.76
CA ALA A 18 2.01 -3.14 -8.36
C ALA A 18 0.88 -2.21 -7.95
N LEU A 19 0.09 -2.66 -6.97
CA LEU A 19 -0.80 -1.80 -6.21
C LEU A 19 0.03 -1.00 -5.21
N SER A 20 0.09 0.32 -5.39
CA SER A 20 0.74 1.27 -4.48
C SER A 20 -0.32 1.97 -3.63
N CYS A 21 -0.13 2.09 -2.32
CA CYS A 21 -1.05 2.76 -1.40
C CYS A 21 -0.34 3.78 -0.51
N LEU A 22 -0.91 4.98 -0.35
CA LEU A 22 -0.36 6.05 0.48
C LEU A 22 -1.43 6.96 1.11
N PRO A 23 -1.43 7.15 2.45
CA PRO A 23 -0.78 6.27 3.43
C PRO A 23 -1.37 4.86 3.37
N GLY A 24 -0.49 3.85 3.29
CA GLY A 24 -0.86 2.44 3.42
C GLY A 24 -0.92 1.96 4.88
N ILE A 25 -0.22 2.61 5.81
CA ILE A 25 -0.27 2.27 7.24
C ILE A 25 -0.27 3.52 8.13
N ASP A 26 -0.90 3.43 9.29
CA ASP A 26 -1.06 4.57 10.22
C ASP A 26 0.28 5.00 10.84
N ARG A 27 1.14 4.04 11.16
CA ARG A 27 2.47 4.27 11.74
C ARG A 27 3.52 3.72 10.79
N GLY A 28 4.06 4.62 9.97
CA GLY A 28 5.12 4.28 9.01
C GLY A 28 6.33 3.64 9.67
N VAL A 29 7.03 2.80 8.91
CA VAL A 29 8.27 2.17 9.40
C VAL A 29 9.41 3.19 9.48
N PRO A 30 10.32 3.07 10.48
CA PRO A 30 11.46 3.96 10.61
C PRO A 30 12.36 3.94 9.37
N ARG A 31 12.99 5.08 9.08
CA ARG A 31 13.96 5.21 7.99
C ARG A 31 15.19 4.32 8.28
N PRO A 32 15.61 3.44 7.36
CA PRO A 32 16.89 2.77 7.45
C PRO A 32 18.09 3.74 7.43
N ASP A 33 19.16 3.39 8.13
CA ASP A 33 20.38 4.20 8.18
C ASP A 33 21.06 4.32 6.81
N GLY A 34 21.78 5.43 6.60
CA GLY A 34 22.61 5.63 5.41
C GLY A 34 21.85 5.93 4.12
N LEU A 35 20.52 6.01 4.15
CA LEU A 35 19.74 6.44 2.99
C LEU A 35 19.89 7.94 2.75
N THR A 36 19.84 8.37 1.48
CA THR A 36 19.76 9.77 1.06
C THR A 36 18.48 9.99 0.25
N GLY A 37 17.78 11.11 0.46
CA GLY A 37 16.50 11.42 -0.20
C GLY A 37 15.30 11.41 0.75
N GLN A 38 14.10 11.54 0.17
CA GLN A 38 12.82 11.63 0.88
C GLN A 38 12.30 10.23 1.20
N TRP A 39 12.17 9.92 2.50
CA TRP A 39 11.69 8.65 3.01
C TRP A 39 10.21 8.72 3.35
N ILE A 40 9.40 7.79 2.82
CA ILE A 40 7.98 7.70 3.12
C ILE A 40 7.69 6.37 3.78
N GLY A 41 7.76 6.32 5.12
CA GLY A 41 7.62 5.07 5.88
C GLY A 41 6.23 4.41 5.82
N SER A 42 5.21 5.12 5.34
CA SER A 42 3.84 4.61 5.19
C SER A 42 3.49 4.23 3.75
N TRP A 43 4.44 4.26 2.83
CA TRP A 43 4.24 3.80 1.45
C TRP A 43 4.18 2.28 1.42
N VAL A 44 3.15 1.71 0.80
CA VAL A 44 3.05 0.24 0.62
C VAL A 44 2.96 -0.06 -0.87
N ASP A 45 3.82 -0.94 -1.36
CA ASP A 45 3.72 -1.51 -2.70
C ASP A 45 3.44 -3.01 -2.58
N PHE A 46 2.40 -3.48 -3.27
CA PHE A 46 1.96 -4.87 -3.28
C PHE A 46 1.86 -5.37 -4.71
N THR A 47 2.73 -6.31 -5.07
CA THR A 47 2.77 -6.93 -6.42
C THR A 47 1.87 -8.16 -6.55
N GLY A 48 1.23 -8.58 -5.46
CA GLY A 48 0.56 -9.86 -5.34
C GLY A 48 1.50 -11.02 -4.98
N THR A 49 2.80 -10.91 -5.16
CA THR A 49 3.77 -11.94 -4.72
C THR A 49 4.69 -11.43 -3.61
N ALA A 50 4.88 -10.12 -3.54
CA ALA A 50 5.65 -9.44 -2.53
C ALA A 50 4.90 -8.19 -2.05
N VAL A 51 5.23 -7.77 -0.84
CA VAL A 51 4.82 -6.50 -0.28
C VAL A 51 6.02 -5.82 0.34
N THR A 52 6.17 -4.53 0.08
CA THR A 52 7.21 -3.69 0.66
C THR A 52 6.57 -2.51 1.36
N VAL A 53 7.05 -2.17 2.55
CA VAL A 53 6.56 -1.04 3.33
C VAL A 53 7.70 -0.08 3.58
N GLY A 54 7.50 1.20 3.28
CA GLY A 54 8.52 2.22 3.43
C GLY A 54 9.54 2.17 2.30
N SER A 55 9.67 3.29 1.58
CA SER A 55 10.68 3.45 0.54
C SER A 55 11.01 4.91 0.29
N LEU A 56 12.10 5.14 -0.44
CA LEU A 56 12.46 6.47 -0.92
C LEU A 56 11.55 6.89 -2.08
N HIS A 57 10.92 8.06 -1.98
CA HIS A 57 10.06 8.63 -3.02
C HIS A 57 10.31 10.13 -3.17
N GLY A 58 10.70 10.56 -4.37
CA GLY A 58 10.82 11.99 -4.70
C GLY A 58 9.54 12.60 -5.30
N ASP A 59 8.65 11.77 -5.84
CA ASP A 59 7.41 12.17 -6.50
C ASP A 59 6.22 11.35 -5.96
N PRO A 60 5.12 11.98 -5.51
CA PRO A 60 3.89 11.30 -5.13
C PRO A 60 3.17 10.61 -6.31
N GLY A 61 3.51 10.94 -7.56
CA GLY A 61 3.11 10.21 -8.77
C GLY A 61 1.61 9.90 -8.85
N VAL A 62 1.27 8.60 -8.83
CA VAL A 62 -0.07 8.05 -9.07
C VAL A 62 -1.15 8.52 -8.10
N PHE A 63 -0.78 9.03 -6.92
CA PHE A 63 -1.74 9.44 -5.89
C PHE A 63 -2.46 10.76 -6.20
N ASN A 64 -1.99 11.52 -7.19
CA ASN A 64 -2.65 12.76 -7.63
C ASN A 64 -3.79 12.52 -8.64
N ASN A 65 -3.99 11.28 -9.10
CA ASN A 65 -4.87 10.98 -10.24
C ASN A 65 -6.28 10.49 -9.85
N GLY A 66 -6.61 10.44 -8.56
CA GLY A 66 -7.94 10.01 -8.09
C GLY A 66 -8.97 11.14 -8.20
N VAL A 67 -9.96 10.99 -9.08
CA VAL A 67 -11.04 11.99 -9.30
C VAL A 67 -12.45 11.47 -8.94
N GLY A 68 -12.53 10.37 -8.19
CA GLY A 68 -13.78 9.71 -7.83
C GLY A 68 -14.24 9.95 -6.40
N GLU A 69 -15.51 9.65 -6.13
CA GLU A 69 -16.05 9.61 -4.78
C GLU A 69 -15.30 8.58 -3.91
N PRO A 70 -15.10 8.87 -2.61
CA PRO A 70 -14.51 7.90 -1.68
C PRO A 70 -15.31 6.60 -1.67
N VAL A 71 -14.59 5.47 -1.70
CA VAL A 71 -15.21 4.15 -1.64
C VAL A 71 -15.82 3.92 -0.25
N PRO A 72 -17.13 3.61 -0.13
CA PRO A 72 -17.76 3.35 1.16
C PRO A 72 -17.19 2.11 1.84
N TYR A 73 -17.16 2.11 3.19
CA TYR A 73 -16.76 0.94 3.96
C TYR A 73 -17.62 -0.27 3.61
N GLY A 74 -16.99 -1.45 3.55
CA GLY A 74 -17.65 -2.70 3.18
C GLY A 74 -17.80 -2.91 1.67
N THR A 75 -17.68 -1.86 0.86
CA THR A 75 -17.77 -1.96 -0.61
C THR A 75 -16.44 -2.37 -1.22
N ALA A 76 -16.45 -3.39 -2.08
CA ALA A 76 -15.25 -3.80 -2.79
C ALA A 76 -15.16 -3.12 -4.16
N VAL A 77 -14.00 -2.55 -4.47
CA VAL A 77 -13.63 -2.05 -5.81
C VAL A 77 -12.57 -2.96 -6.41
N THR A 78 -12.61 -3.12 -7.74
CA THR A 78 -11.64 -3.94 -8.47
C THR A 78 -10.91 -3.06 -9.47
N SER A 79 -9.58 -3.13 -9.48
CA SER A 79 -8.72 -2.44 -10.44
C SER A 79 -7.54 -3.33 -10.80
N GLY A 80 -7.35 -3.60 -12.09
CA GLY A 80 -6.39 -4.60 -12.57
C GLY A 80 -6.61 -5.97 -11.91
N ASP A 81 -5.53 -6.54 -11.39
CA ASP A 81 -5.55 -7.83 -10.68
C ASP A 81 -5.89 -7.71 -9.19
N TYR A 82 -6.32 -6.54 -8.71
CA TYR A 82 -6.54 -6.29 -7.29
C TYR A 82 -8.02 -6.00 -6.99
N ARG A 83 -8.52 -6.63 -5.92
CA ARG A 83 -9.80 -6.30 -5.33
C ARG A 83 -9.58 -5.74 -3.94
N CYS A 84 -9.97 -4.49 -3.72
CA CYS A 84 -9.78 -3.76 -2.48
C CYS A 84 -11.11 -3.42 -1.83
N ARG A 85 -11.15 -3.44 -0.50
CA ARG A 85 -12.32 -3.10 0.31
C ARG A 85 -11.87 -2.33 1.55
N PRO A 86 -12.30 -1.06 1.72
CA PRO A 86 -12.05 -0.33 2.94
C PRO A 86 -12.96 -0.85 4.07
N ALA A 87 -12.44 -0.80 5.29
CA ALA A 87 -13.11 -1.15 6.54
C ALA A 87 -12.62 -0.22 7.66
N GLU A 88 -13.20 -0.32 8.85
CA GLU A 88 -12.81 0.50 10.00
C GLU A 88 -11.36 0.24 10.46
N GLU A 89 -10.86 -0.99 10.28
CA GLU A 89 -9.49 -1.35 10.66
C GLU A 89 -8.45 -0.89 9.65
N GLY A 90 -8.86 -0.64 8.40
CA GLY A 90 -7.99 -0.34 7.27
C GLY A 90 -8.53 -0.81 5.92
N MET A 91 -7.66 -0.77 4.92
CA MET A 91 -7.90 -1.27 3.56
C MET A 91 -7.47 -2.73 3.45
N TYR A 92 -8.39 -3.59 3.00
CA TYR A 92 -8.07 -4.96 2.61
C TYR A 92 -7.90 -5.03 1.10
N CYS A 93 -6.76 -5.48 0.60
CA CYS A 93 -6.53 -5.66 -0.83
C CYS A 93 -6.06 -7.08 -1.13
N ARG A 94 -6.70 -7.75 -2.08
CA ARG A 94 -6.37 -9.10 -2.51
C ARG A 94 -5.87 -9.10 -3.95
N SER A 95 -4.79 -9.83 -4.22
CA SER A 95 -4.40 -10.19 -5.58
C SER A 95 -5.28 -11.34 -6.07
N LEU A 96 -6.03 -11.09 -7.14
CA LEU A 96 -6.87 -12.09 -7.82
C LEU A 96 -6.02 -13.13 -8.54
N ARG A 97 -4.86 -12.71 -9.08
CA ARG A 97 -3.89 -13.58 -9.76
C ARG A 97 -3.17 -14.53 -8.79
N HIS A 98 -2.66 -13.99 -7.68
CA HIS A 98 -1.77 -14.73 -6.78
C HIS A 98 -2.45 -15.27 -5.52
N ARG A 99 -3.72 -14.91 -5.29
CA ARG A 99 -4.52 -15.33 -4.12
C ARG A 99 -3.90 -14.96 -2.76
N SER A 100 -2.97 -14.02 -2.74
CA SER A 100 -2.44 -13.35 -1.55
C SER A 100 -3.27 -12.10 -1.24
N ALA A 101 -3.12 -11.56 -0.03
CA ALA A 101 -3.78 -10.33 0.36
C ALA A 101 -2.95 -9.53 1.36
N VAL A 102 -3.31 -8.26 1.54
CA VAL A 102 -2.76 -7.38 2.56
C VAL A 102 -3.90 -6.65 3.29
N LEU A 103 -3.72 -6.46 4.59
CA LEU A 103 -4.44 -5.50 5.41
C LEU A 103 -3.50 -4.33 5.71
N MET A 104 -3.97 -3.13 5.43
CA MET A 104 -3.24 -1.87 5.46
C MET A 104 -4.01 -0.86 6.30
N GLY A 105 -3.48 -0.38 7.42
CA GLY A 105 -4.16 0.59 8.28
C GLY A 105 -3.55 0.66 9.67
N ARG A 106 -4.39 0.49 10.71
CA ARG A 106 -3.95 0.49 12.13
C ARG A 106 -2.95 -0.62 12.42
N ALA A 107 -3.12 -1.74 11.75
CA ALA A 107 -2.21 -2.86 11.71
C ALA A 107 -1.85 -3.15 10.25
N PHE A 108 -0.68 -3.74 10.06
CA PHE A 108 -0.27 -4.30 8.78
C PHE A 108 -0.28 -5.83 8.88
N ALA A 109 -0.87 -6.49 7.89
CA ALA A 109 -0.79 -7.95 7.79
C ALA A 109 -0.69 -8.35 6.32
N ALA A 110 0.18 -9.32 6.04
CA ALA A 110 0.27 -9.96 4.74
C ALA A 110 -0.21 -11.41 4.84
N TYR A 111 -1.13 -11.79 3.96
CA TYR A 111 -1.76 -13.11 3.92
C TYR A 111 -1.23 -13.89 2.72
N GLY A 112 -0.69 -15.08 2.99
CA GLY A 112 -0.05 -15.92 1.98
C GLY A 112 1.38 -15.49 1.62
N CYS A 113 1.92 -14.47 2.29
CA CYS A 113 3.31 -14.04 2.19
C CYS A 113 4.10 -14.53 3.43
N ARG A 114 5.43 -14.64 3.28
CA ARG A 114 6.35 -14.86 4.41
C ARG A 114 7.23 -13.62 4.58
N GLU A 115 7.59 -13.29 5.81
CA GLU A 115 8.53 -12.22 6.09
C GLU A 115 9.95 -12.62 5.62
N VAL A 116 10.67 -11.69 5.02
CA VAL A 116 12.06 -11.84 4.57
C VAL A 116 12.86 -10.61 5.01
N PRO A 117 14.19 -10.71 5.16
CA PRO A 117 15.01 -9.54 5.43
C PRO A 117 14.78 -8.46 4.35
N PRO A 118 14.60 -7.18 4.75
CA PRO A 118 14.37 -6.11 3.80
C PRO A 118 15.59 -5.90 2.92
N GLU A 119 15.34 -5.62 1.64
CA GLU A 119 16.37 -5.16 0.72
C GLU A 119 16.82 -3.73 1.06
N TRP A 120 18.00 -3.33 0.59
CA TRP A 120 18.51 -1.99 0.86
C TRP A 120 17.59 -0.91 0.27
N GLY A 121 17.20 0.08 1.09
CA GLY A 121 16.29 1.16 0.67
C GLY A 121 14.79 0.86 0.83
N VAL A 122 14.45 -0.32 1.35
CA VAL A 122 13.07 -0.75 1.62
C VAL A 122 12.92 -1.03 3.13
N GLY A 123 11.79 -0.63 3.69
CA GLY A 123 11.43 -0.98 5.07
C GLY A 123 10.80 -2.37 5.15
N ARG A 124 10.38 -2.77 6.36
CA ARG A 124 9.86 -4.12 6.60
C ARG A 124 8.43 -4.29 6.13
#